data_AF-A0A7C0U5Q7-F1
#
_entry.id   AF-A0A7C0U5Q7-F1
#
_cell.length_a   1.000
_cell.length_b   1.000
_cell.length_c   1.000
_cell.angle_alpha   90.00
_cell.angle_beta   90.00
_cell.angle_gamma   90.00
#
_symmetry.space_group_name_H-M   'P 1'
#
loop_
_entity.id
_entity.type
_entity.pdbx_description
1 polymer ?
#
loop_
_entity_poly.entity_id
_entity_poly.type
_entity_poly.pdbx_seq_one_letter_code
_entity_poly.pdbx_strand_id
1 'polypeptide(L)' 'MKVTFIHAADLHLGTPFKGLGEVSPWLKKRLIWANFEAFRRLVDLAREADMLL' A
#
# COMPACT_ATOMS: atom_id res chain seq x y z
N MET A 1 -2.38 19.52 -23.98
CA MET A 1 -2.70 19.08 -22.60
C MET A 1 -2.13 17.69 -22.40
N LYS A 2 -1.55 17.41 -21.24
CA LYS A 2 -1.09 16.07 -20.84
C LYS A 2 -2.06 15.56 -19.77
N VAL A 3 -2.48 14.30 -19.88
CA VAL A 3 -3.30 13.60 -18.89
C VAL A 3 -2.40 12.63 -18.13
N THR A 4 -2.61 12.54 -16.82
CA THR A 4 -1.90 11.67 -15.89
C THR A 4 -2.89 10.77 -15.17
N PHE A 5 -2.55 9.49 -15.04
CA PHE A 5 -3.38 8.54 -14.31
C PHE A 5 -2.53 7.56 -13.52
N ILE A 6 -3.10 7.05 -12.44
CA ILE A 6 -2.53 5.98 -11.62
C ILE A 6 -3.38 4.73 -11.85
N HIS A 7 -2.74 3.60 -12.09
CA HIS A 7 -3.40 2.29 -12.11
C HIS A 7 -2.85 1.42 -10.99
N ALA A 8 -3.72 0.87 -10.15
CA ALA A 8 -3.32 0.01 -9.05
C ALA A 8 -4.33 -1.11 -8.78
N ALA A 9 -3.80 -2.30 -8.50
CA ALA A 9 -4.58 -3.50 -8.24
C ALA A 9 -3.98 -4.29 -7.06
N ASP A 10 -4.70 -5.32 -6.61
CA ASP A 10 -4.21 -6.33 -5.66
C ASP A 10 -3.59 -5.76 -4.37
N LEU A 11 -4.23 -4.76 -3.79
CA LEU A 11 -3.73 -4.09 -2.57
C LEU A 11 -3.61 -5.02 -1.36
N HIS A 12 -4.38 -6.11 -1.34
CA HIS A 12 -4.41 -7.11 -0.28
C HIS A 12 -4.46 -6.48 1.13
N LEU A 13 -5.30 -5.46 1.30
CA LEU A 13 -5.45 -4.74 2.57
C LEU A 13 -5.93 -5.69 3.66
N GLY A 14 -5.26 -5.65 4.81
CA GLY A 14 -5.59 -6.52 5.94
C GLY A 14 -5.31 -8.01 5.73
N THR A 15 -4.80 -8.43 4.56
CA THR A 15 -4.39 -9.81 4.34
C THR A 15 -3.25 -10.13 5.31
N PRO A 16 -3.38 -11.20 6.12
CA PRO A 16 -2.37 -11.54 7.11
C PRO A 16 -1.06 -11.90 6.43
N PHE A 17 0.02 -11.25 6.86
CA PHE A 17 1.36 -11.60 6.43
C PHE A 17 1.76 -12.94 7.09
N LYS A 18 1.57 -14.04 6.37
CA LYS A 18 1.88 -15.40 6.82
C LYS A 18 3.38 -15.69 6.64
N GLY A 19 3.91 -16.64 7.42
CA GLY A 19 5.30 -17.09 7.27
C GLY A 19 6.35 -16.18 7.93
N LEU A 20 5.92 -15.22 8.76
CA LEU A 20 6.82 -14.52 9.66
C LEU A 20 7.19 -15.48 10.80
N GLY A 21 8.35 -16.12 10.68
CA GLY A 21 8.96 -16.92 11.76
C GLY A 21 9.35 -16.03 12.96
N GLU A 22 10.52 -16.27 13.56
CA GLU A 22 11.05 -15.42 14.63
C GLU A 22 11.60 -14.09 14.08
N VAL A 23 10.72 -13.24 13.56
CA VAL A 23 11.04 -11.83 13.29
C VAL A 23 10.87 -11.02 14.56
N SER A 24 11.68 -9.97 14.71
CA SER A 24 11.54 -9.07 15.85
C SER A 24 10.12 -8.47 15.92
N PRO A 25 9.56 -8.26 17.13
CA PRO A 25 8.21 -7.69 17.28
C PRO A 25 8.02 -6.36 16.54
N TRP A 26 9.07 -5.53 16.50
CA TRP A 26 9.09 -4.27 15.75
C TRP A 26 8.90 -4.51 14.24
N LEU A 27 9.64 -5.45 13.66
CA LEU A 27 9.56 -5.73 12.22
C LEU A 27 8.21 -6.35 11.88
N LYS A 28 7.71 -7.26 12.71
CA LYS A 28 6.38 -7.86 12.57
C LYS A 28 5.29 -6.79 12.49
N LYS A 29 5.31 -5.82 13.42
CA LYS A 29 4.36 -4.70 13.42
C LYS A 29 4.46 -3.90 12.13
N ARG A 30 5.68 -3.59 11.66
CA ARG A 30 5.88 -2.82 10.43
C ARG A 30 5.35 -3.55 9.19
N LEU A 31 5.56 -4.86 9.09
CA LEU A 31 5.09 -5.67 7.96
C LEU A 31 3.56 -5.80 7.93
N ILE A 32 2.91 -5.93 9.09
CA ILE A 32 1.45 -5.95 9.19
C ILE A 32 0.81 -4.65 8.68
N TRP A 33 1.46 -3.51 8.93
CA TRP A 33 0.92 -2.19 8.56
C TRP A 33 1.40 -1.68 7.19
N ALA A 34 2.29 -2.40 6.51
CA ALA A 34 2.96 -1.93 5.31
C ALA A 34 2.00 -1.67 4.14
N ASN A 35 1.02 -2.57 3.91
CA ASN A 35 0.01 -2.41 2.86
C ASN A 35 -0.91 -1.19 3.10
N PHE A 36 -1.30 -0.93 4.35
CA PHE A 36 -2.09 0.25 4.71
C PHE A 36 -1.28 1.55 4.52
N GLU A 37 0.00 1.56 4.92
CA GLU A 37 0.87 2.72 4.64
C GLU A 37 1.05 2.96 3.14
N ALA A 38 1.28 1.90 2.36
CA ALA A 38 1.42 2.00 0.92
C ALA A 38 0.14 2.53 0.26
N PHE A 39 -1.03 2.03 0.69
CA PHE A 39 -2.31 2.52 0.20
C PHE A 39 -2.55 3.99 0.56
N ARG A 40 -2.20 4.43 1.78
CA ARG A 40 -2.30 5.85 2.15
C ARG A 40 -1.45 6.74 1.23
N ARG A 41 -0.20 6.33 0.95
CA ARG A 41 0.67 7.05 0.02
C ARG A 41 0.12 7.06 -1.41
N LEU A 42 -0.50 5.96 -1.84
CA LEU A 42 -1.17 5.89 -3.15
C LEU A 42 -2.34 6.88 -3.22
N VAL A 43 -3.15 7.00 -2.17
CA VAL A 43 -4.23 7.99 -2.09
C VAL A 43 -3.66 9.41 -2.15
N ASP A 44 -2.56 9.68 -1.44
CA ASP A 44 -1.90 11.00 -1.49
C ASP A 44 -1.45 11.35 -2.92
N LEU A 45 -0.87 10.39 -3.65
CA LEU A 45 -0.48 10.57 -5.06
C LEU A 45 -1.69 10.71 -6.01
N ALA A 46 -2.76 9.96 -5.78
CA ALA A 46 -3.96 10.01 -6.61
C ALA A 46 -4.66 11.37 -6.56
N ARG A 47 -4.43 12.17 -5.52
CA ARG A 47 -4.94 13.56 -5.43
C ARG A 47 -4.29 14.51 -6.44
N GLU A 48 -3.14 14.15 -6.99
CA GLU A 48 -2.41 14.94 -7.98
C GLU A 48 -2.63 14.43 -9.42
N ALA A 49 -3.25 13.25 -9.57
CA ALA A 49 -3.52 12.64 -10.87
C ALA A 49 -4.92 13.04 -11.40
N ASP A 50 -5.08 13.01 -12.72
CA ASP A 50 -6.39 13.28 -13.34
C ASP A 50 -7.36 12.10 -13.17
N MET A 51 -6.83 10.87 -13.05
CA MET A 51 -7.63 9.63 -12.89
C MET A 51 -6.92 8.58 -12.03
N LEU A 52 -7.71 7.76 -11.34
CA LEU A 52 -7.30 6.53 -10.65
C LEU A 52 -8.08 5.35 -11.23
N LEU A 53 -7.35 4.32 -11.66
CA LEU A 53 -7.85 3.08 -12.25
C LEU A 53 -7.54 1.87 -11.35
#